data_AF-A0A948B6U7-F1
#
_entry.id   AF-A0A948B6U7-F1
#
_cell.length_a   1.000
_cell.length_b   1.000
_cell.length_c   1.000
_cell.angle_alpha   90.00
_cell.angle_beta   90.00
_cell.angle_gamma   90.00
#
_symmetry.space_group_name_H-M   'P 1'
#
loop_
_entity.id
_entity.type
_entity.pdbx_description
1 polymer ?
#
loop_
_entity_poly.entity_id
_entity_poly.type
_entity_poly.pdbx_seq_one_letter_code
_entity_poly.pdbx_strand_id
1 'polypeptide(L)'
;MIPKTAKQVALAHAFINFLHEPAVAAANTDFIGYLCPNAGAYPLMSEEIREDPSIFLVPEIKAKSEVIGDIGEALALYTRMWDQIKAAE
;
A
#
# COMPACT_ATOMS: atom_id res chain seq x y z
N MET A 1 -10.98 3.79 -1.07
CA MET A 1 -11.93 4.80 -1.62
C MET A 1 -13.13 4.06 -2.21
N ILE A 2 -14.34 4.63 -2.14
CA ILE A 2 -15.54 4.09 -2.82
C ILE A 2 -15.93 5.08 -3.93
N PRO A 3 -16.04 4.65 -5.21
CA PRO A 3 -16.43 5.52 -6.31
C PRO A 3 -17.78 6.19 -6.08
N LYS A 4 -17.91 7.47 -6.43
CA LYS A 4 -19.17 8.23 -6.28
C LYS A 4 -20.37 7.59 -7.00
N THR A 5 -20.10 6.84 -8.07
CA THR A 5 -21.12 6.18 -8.89
C THR A 5 -21.37 4.72 -8.50
N ALA A 6 -20.74 4.23 -7.42
CA ALA A 6 -20.86 2.85 -6.97
C ALA A 6 -22.33 2.50 -6.67
N LYS A 7 -22.78 1.37 -7.22
CA LYS A 7 -24.17 0.90 -7.08
C LYS A 7 -24.42 0.13 -5.80
N GLN A 8 -23.37 -0.38 -5.16
CA GLN A 8 -23.44 -1.25 -3.99
C GLN A 8 -22.56 -0.73 -2.84
N VAL A 9 -22.86 0.49 -2.37
CA VAL A 9 -22.05 1.19 -1.35
C VAL A 9 -21.98 0.42 -0.04
N ALA A 10 -23.09 -0.19 0.41
CA ALA A 10 -23.12 -0.98 1.63
C ALA A 10 -22.19 -2.20 1.56
N LEU A 11 -22.17 -2.91 0.43
CA LEU A 11 -21.25 -4.03 0.23
C LEU A 11 -19.79 -3.57 0.15
N ALA A 12 -19.52 -2.41 -0.45
CA ALA A 12 -18.17 -1.84 -0.45
C ALA A 12 -17.69 -1.54 0.98
N HIS A 13 -18.55 -1.00 1.86
CA HIS A 13 -18.22 -0.83 3.27
C HIS A 13 -18.00 -2.16 3.99
N ALA A 14 -18.86 -3.16 3.76
CA ALA A 14 -18.69 -4.49 4.34
C ALA A 14 -17.35 -5.12 3.93
N PHE A 15 -16.94 -4.97 2.66
CA PHE A 15 -15.66 -5.45 2.17
C PHE A 15 -14.46 -4.70 2.78
N ILE A 16 -14.55 -3.38 2.91
CA ILE A 16 -13.52 -2.57 3.61
C ILE A 16 -13.37 -3.05 5.05
N ASN A 17 -14.48 -3.27 5.76
CA ASN A 17 -14.45 -3.78 7.14
C ASN A 17 -13.82 -5.17 7.21
N PHE A 18 -14.18 -6.08 6.29
CA PHE A 18 -13.58 -7.41 6.19
C PHE A 18 -12.05 -7.34 6.02
N LEU A 19 -11.55 -6.49 5.12
CA LEU A 19 -10.11 -6.30 4.94
C LEU A 19 -9.41 -5.65 6.14
N HIS A 20 -10.15 -4.95 7.01
CA HIS A 20 -9.62 -4.36 8.25
C HIS A 20 -9.64 -5.33 9.45
N GLU A 21 -10.31 -6.48 9.35
CA GLU A 21 -10.23 -7.51 10.39
C GLU A 21 -8.75 -7.98 10.52
N PRO A 22 -8.13 -7.90 11.72
CA PRO A 22 -6.72 -8.21 11.89
C PRO A 22 -6.26 -9.55 11.30
N ALA A 23 -7.04 -10.62 11.46
CA ALA A 23 -6.70 -11.93 10.93
C ALA A 23 -6.73 -11.98 9.39
N VAL A 24 -7.66 -11.25 8.77
CA VAL A 24 -7.77 -11.15 7.31
C VAL A 24 -6.62 -10.31 6.76
N ALA A 25 -6.33 -9.18 7.41
CA ALA A 25 -5.23 -8.30 7.06
C ALA A 25 -3.87 -9.02 7.17
N ALA A 26 -3.66 -9.83 8.21
CA ALA A 26 -2.47 -10.66 8.39
C ALA A 26 -2.35 -11.71 7.27
N ALA A 27 -3.40 -12.48 7.01
CA ALA A 27 -3.40 -13.49 5.95
C ALA A 27 -3.12 -12.88 4.56
N ASN A 28 -3.67 -11.68 4.29
CA ASN A 28 -3.41 -10.98 3.04
C ASN A 28 -1.95 -10.55 2.92
N THR A 29 -1.37 -9.99 3.98
CA THR A 29 0.05 -9.59 4.01
C THR A 29 0.98 -10.80 3.91
N ASP A 30 0.71 -11.91 4.61
CA ASP A 30 1.48 -13.15 4.48
C ASP A 30 1.48 -13.67 3.04
N PHE A 31 0.37 -13.49 2.32
CA PHE A 31 0.26 -13.93 0.94
C PHE A 31 1.00 -13.02 -0.06
N ILE A 32 0.92 -11.69 0.11
CA ILE A 32 1.44 -10.73 -0.89
C ILE A 32 2.81 -10.14 -0.55
N GLY A 33 3.26 -10.21 0.70
CA GLY A 33 4.54 -9.67 1.16
C GLY A 33 4.60 -8.13 1.25
N TYR A 34 3.46 -7.44 1.40
CA TYR A 34 3.43 -5.97 1.56
C TYR A 34 3.11 -5.57 3.00
N LEU A 35 3.77 -4.51 3.47
CA LEU A 35 3.55 -3.94 4.79
C LEU A 35 2.08 -3.56 4.98
N CYS A 36 1.43 -4.17 5.96
CA CYS A 36 0.07 -3.84 6.34
C CYS A 36 0.04 -2.52 7.13
N PRO A 37 -0.88 -1.58 6.87
CA PRO A 37 -1.07 -0.42 7.73
C PRO A 37 -1.85 -0.73 9.02
N ASN A 38 -2.47 -1.91 9.13
CA ASN A 38 -3.21 -2.33 10.32
C ASN A 38 -2.28 -2.96 11.36
N ALA A 39 -1.85 -2.19 12.35
CA ALA A 39 -0.96 -2.67 13.42
C ALA A 39 -1.56 -3.83 14.25
N GLY A 40 -2.89 -3.96 14.32
CA GLY A 40 -3.55 -5.09 15.00
C GLY A 40 -3.28 -6.44 14.33
N ALA A 41 -2.91 -6.45 13.05
CA ALA A 41 -2.58 -7.65 12.30
C ALA A 41 -1.17 -8.17 12.59
N TYR A 42 -0.25 -7.32 13.08
CA TYR A 42 1.16 -7.69 13.20
C TYR A 42 1.38 -8.92 14.07
N PRO A 43 0.76 -9.08 15.26
CA PRO A 43 0.96 -10.27 16.07
C PRO A 43 0.45 -11.57 15.44
N LEU A 44 -0.35 -11.48 14.37
CA LEU A 44 -0.99 -12.61 13.70
C LEU A 44 -0.25 -13.03 12.41
N MET A 45 0.72 -12.23 11.96
CA MET A 45 1.55 -12.54 10.79
C MET A 45 2.58 -13.62 11.11
N SER A 46 2.99 -14.34 10.08
CA SER A 46 4.13 -15.27 10.14
C SER A 46 5.40 -14.58 10.68
N GLU A 47 6.28 -15.37 11.30
CA GLU A 47 7.59 -14.88 11.75
C GLU A 47 8.44 -14.39 10.59
N GLU A 48 8.41 -15.13 9.46
CA GLU A 48 9.09 -14.76 8.21
C GLU A 48 8.75 -13.32 7.78
N ILE A 49 7.47 -12.96 7.78
CA ILE A 49 7.04 -11.60 7.41
C ILE A 49 7.39 -10.57 8.48
N ARG A 50 7.21 -10.88 9.77
CA ARG A 50 7.49 -9.94 10.87
C ARG A 50 8.97 -9.59 10.98
N GLU A 51 9.84 -10.50 10.58
CA GLU A 51 11.29 -10.34 10.66
C GLU A 51 11.92 -9.89 9.34
N ASP A 52 11.17 -9.84 8.23
CA ASP A 52 11.67 -9.38 6.94
C ASP A 52 11.95 -7.86 6.97
N PRO A 53 13.25 -7.45 6.92
CA PRO A 53 13.62 -6.04 6.98
C PRO A 53 13.30 -5.26 5.70
N SER A 54 12.89 -5.94 4.61
CA SER A 54 12.38 -5.32 3.39
C SER A 54 10.90 -4.92 3.51
N ILE A 55 10.14 -5.58 4.39
CA ILE A 55 8.74 -5.28 4.70
C ILE A 55 8.68 -4.33 5.89
N PHE A 56 9.29 -4.73 7.01
CA PHE A 56 9.41 -3.93 8.22
C PHE A 56 10.78 -3.25 8.26
N LEU A 57 10.88 -2.12 7.54
CA LEU A 57 12.12 -1.35 7.45
C LEU A 57 12.67 -0.96 8.83
N VAL A 58 13.98 -1.16 9.01
CA VAL A 58 14.69 -0.65 10.18
C VAL A 58 14.62 0.89 10.25
N PRO A 59 14.60 1.49 11.46
CA PRO A 59 14.40 2.93 11.62
C PRO A 59 15.37 3.81 10.82
N GLU A 60 16.61 3.37 10.65
CA GLU A 60 17.67 4.10 9.95
C GLU A 60 17.42 4.18 8.44
N ILE A 61 16.82 3.14 7.85
CA ILE A 61 16.42 3.13 6.44
C ILE A 61 15.17 3.99 6.28
N LYS A 62 14.18 3.79 7.15
CA LYS A 62 12.93 4.56 7.14
C LYS A 62 13.16 6.07 7.26
N ALA A 63 14.16 6.50 8.04
CA ALA A 63 14.53 7.91 8.20
C ALA A 63 15.12 8.55 6.93
N LYS A 64 15.59 7.75 5.98
CA LYS A 64 16.11 8.22 4.68
C LYS A 64 15.06 8.17 3.57
N SER A 65 13.87 7.65 3.86
CA SER A 65 12.78 7.54 2.90
C SER A 65 11.94 8.82 2.85
N GLU A 66 11.33 9.08 1.70
CA GLU A 66 10.34 10.13 1.52
C GLU A 66 9.02 9.52 1.03
N VAL A 67 7.91 10.15 1.41
CA VAL A 67 6.60 9.81 0.85
C VAL A 67 6.46 10.54 -0.48
N ILE A 68 6.07 9.81 -1.53
CA ILE A 68 5.70 10.42 -2.80
C ILE A 68 4.39 11.19 -2.59
N GLY A 69 4.50 12.50 -2.46
CA GLY A 69 3.37 13.42 -2.28
C GLY A 69 2.74 13.86 -3.61
N ASP A 70 1.63 14.56 -3.51
CA ASP A 70 1.05 15.28 -4.65
C ASP A 70 1.95 16.45 -5.06
N ILE A 71 2.37 16.47 -6.32
CA ILE A 71 3.24 17.51 -6.91
C ILE A 71 2.46 18.50 -7.79
N GLY A 72 1.12 18.39 -7.84
CA GLY A 72 0.24 19.32 -8.52
C GLY A 72 0.55 19.46 -10.02
N GLU A 73 0.66 20.70 -10.49
CA GLU A 73 0.87 21.01 -11.92
C GLU A 73 2.18 20.42 -12.49
N ALA A 74 3.18 20.15 -11.63
CA ALA A 74 4.43 19.55 -12.05
C ALA A 74 4.24 18.11 -12.56
N LEU A 75 3.18 17.40 -12.17
CA LEU A 75 2.92 16.02 -12.59
C LEU A 75 2.92 15.86 -14.12
N ALA A 76 2.36 16.84 -14.84
CA ALA A 76 2.31 16.83 -16.30
C ALA A 76 3.72 16.85 -16.92
N LEU A 77 4.69 17.52 -16.29
CA LEU A 77 6.08 17.51 -16.73
C LEU A 77 6.70 16.12 -16.55
N TYR A 78 6.58 15.53 -15.35
CA TYR A 78 7.14 14.21 -15.05
C TYR A 78 6.55 13.11 -15.97
N THR A 79 5.24 13.12 -16.19
CA THR A 79 4.59 12.18 -17.12
C THR A 79 5.14 12.29 -18.53
N ARG A 80 5.24 13.51 -19.08
CA ARG A 80 5.79 13.72 -20.44
C ARG A 80 7.22 13.22 -20.57
N MET A 81 8.07 13.50 -19.58
CA MET A 81 9.47 13.04 -19.60
C MET A 81 9.53 11.51 -19.56
N TRP A 82 8.69 10.86 -18.74
CA TRP A 82 8.65 9.41 -18.65
C TRP A 82 8.17 8.74 -19.95
N ASP A 83 7.17 9.32 -20.61
CA ASP A 83 6.70 8.80 -21.90
C ASP A 83 7.76 8.92 -23.00
N GLN A 84 8.54 10.02 -23.02
CA GLN A 84 9.68 10.15 -23.93
C GLN A 84 10.77 9.11 -23.67
N ILE A 85 11.07 8.82 -22.41
CA ILE A 85 12.06 7.79 -22.03
C ILE A 85 11.61 6.41 -22.54
N LYS A 86 10.36 6.02 -22.28
CA LYS A 86 9.83 4.72 -22.72
C LYS A 86 9.70 4.59 -24.25
N ALA A 87 9.49 5.70 -24.96
CA ALA A 87 9.34 5.70 -26.42
C ALA A 87 10.69 5.67 -27.16
N ALA A 88 11.81 5.86 -26.45
CA ALA A 88 13.16 5.77 -27.00
C ALA A 88 13.73 4.34 -27.00
N GLU A 89 13.00 3.38 -26.41
CA GLU A 89 13.23 1.93 -26.48
C GLU A 89 12.52 1.32 -27.71
#